data_AF-A0A833HL37-F1
#
_entry.id   AF-A0A833HL37-F1
#
_cell.length_a   1.000
_cell.length_b   1.000
_cell.length_c   1.000
_cell.angle_alpha   90.00
_cell.angle_beta   90.00
_cell.angle_gamma   90.00
#
_symmetry.space_group_name_H-M   'P 1'
#
loop_
_entity.id
_entity.type
_entity.pdbx_description
1 polymer ?
#
loop_
_entity_poly.entity_id
_entity_poly.type
_entity_poly.pdbx_seq_one_letter_code
_entity_poly.pdbx_strand_id
1 'polypeptide(L)'
;MRCVNPLIYNDPFNQRPEPGWYNNQIVYYLNLGPVFLEEGKNTIADIYQFIYGFDPAGNPIRVMGQWNIINVVPGDPGYSQLWRVIFIIVPSNFIPQSIRSVSMIRKSGYESVVTDTIIDCPVL
;
A
#
# COMPACT_ATOMS: atom_id res chain seq x y z
N MET A 1 13.24 -2.84 18.45
CA MET A 1 11.81 -3.24 18.51
C MET A 1 11.02 -2.03 18.99
N ARG A 2 10.30 -1.33 18.12
CA ARG A 2 9.32 -0.32 18.57
C ARG A 2 8.00 -1.05 18.78
N CYS A 3 7.45 -0.95 19.99
CA CYS A 3 6.11 -1.44 20.29
C CYS A 3 5.13 -0.67 19.41
N VAL A 4 4.60 -1.33 18.40
CA VAL A 4 3.43 -0.83 17.66
C VAL A 4 2.26 -1.08 18.58
N ASN A 5 1.49 -0.04 18.92
CA ASN A 5 0.27 -0.23 19.71
C ASN A 5 -0.64 -1.20 18.92
N PRO A 6 -1.08 -2.31 19.53
CA PRO A 6 -1.96 -3.23 18.84
C PRO A 6 -3.27 -2.53 18.48
N LEU A 7 -3.75 -2.73 17.26
CA LEU A 7 -5.09 -2.30 16.89
C LEU A 7 -6.09 -3.08 17.76
N ILE A 8 -6.87 -2.37 18.57
CA ILE A 8 -7.96 -2.94 19.36
C ILE A 8 -9.26 -2.52 18.68
N TYR A 9 -9.92 -3.46 18.01
CA TYR A 9 -11.21 -3.23 17.35
C TYR A 9 -12.13 -4.45 17.51
N ASN A 10 -13.42 -4.25 17.30
CA ASN A 10 -14.39 -5.34 17.29
C ASN A 10 -14.25 -6.11 15.97
N ASP A 11 -13.72 -7.33 16.04
CA ASP A 11 -13.46 -8.18 14.89
C ASP A 11 -14.28 -9.48 14.96
N PRO A 12 -15.60 -9.41 14.75
CA PRO A 12 -16.46 -10.59 14.82
C PRO A 12 -16.16 -11.62 13.71
N PHE A 13 -15.40 -11.23 12.69
CA PHE A 13 -15.05 -12.07 11.55
C PHE A 13 -13.62 -12.60 11.60
N ASN A 14 -12.86 -12.30 12.66
CA ASN A 14 -11.46 -12.68 12.81
C ASN A 14 -10.61 -12.33 11.57
N GLN A 15 -10.90 -11.17 10.97
CA GLN A 15 -10.18 -10.65 9.83
C GLN A 15 -8.79 -10.20 10.28
N ARG A 16 -7.78 -10.35 9.43
CA ARG A 16 -6.41 -9.92 9.75
C ARG A 16 -6.13 -8.57 9.07
N PRO A 17 -6.04 -7.45 9.81
CA PRO A 17 -5.63 -6.19 9.23
C PRO A 17 -4.15 -6.20 8.90
N GLU A 18 -3.81 -5.57 7.79
CA GLU A 18 -2.44 -5.34 7.36
C GLU A 18 -2.00 -3.94 7.80
N PRO A 19 -0.77 -3.78 8.35
CA PRO A 19 -0.22 -2.47 8.63
C PRO A 19 0.23 -1.77 7.34
N GLY A 20 0.02 -0.46 7.29
CA GLY A 20 0.47 0.42 6.21
C GLY A 20 1.04 1.74 6.75
N TRP A 21 1.74 2.47 5.90
CA TRP A 21 2.17 3.84 6.19
C TRP A 21 1.24 4.87 5.55
N TYR A 22 0.87 5.86 6.35
CA TYR A 22 0.26 7.10 5.92
C TYR A 22 1.01 8.25 6.59
N ASN A 23 1.75 9.07 5.83
CA ASN A 23 2.44 10.25 6.35
C ASN A 23 3.25 10.01 7.65
N ASN A 24 4.11 8.98 7.66
CA ASN A 24 4.90 8.53 8.84
C ASN A 24 4.10 7.99 10.03
N GLN A 25 2.79 7.83 9.89
CA GLN A 25 1.91 7.19 10.85
C GLN A 25 1.55 5.78 10.37
N ILE A 26 1.36 4.89 11.33
CA ILE A 26 0.89 3.53 11.06
C ILE A 26 -0.63 3.57 10.96
N VAL A 27 -1.15 3.01 9.89
CA VAL A 27 -2.59 2.75 9.71
C VAL A 27 -2.80 1.26 9.50
N TYR A 28 -4.03 0.80 9.70
CA TYR A 28 -4.40 -0.57 9.43
C TYR A 28 -5.50 -0.60 8.38
N TYR A 29 -5.47 -1.58 7.50
CA TYR A 29 -6.50 -1.78 6.49
C TYR A 29 -6.75 -3.28 6.30
N LEU A 30 -7.94 -3.63 5.84
CA LEU A 30 -8.23 -5.01 5.42
C LEU A 30 -7.75 -5.21 3.99
N ASN A 31 -7.31 -6.42 3.63
CA ASN A 31 -7.07 -6.77 2.23
C ASN A 31 -8.15 -7.75 1.78
N LEU A 32 -9.15 -7.24 1.05
CA LEU A 32 -10.28 -8.04 0.56
C LEU A 32 -10.04 -8.63 -0.84
N GLY A 33 -8.86 -8.38 -1.42
CA GLY A 33 -8.44 -8.97 -2.69
C GLY A 33 -8.72 -8.08 -3.91
N PRO A 34 -8.39 -8.58 -5.12
CA PRO A 34 -8.54 -7.85 -6.36
C PRO A 34 -10.00 -7.73 -6.80
N VAL A 35 -10.32 -6.63 -7.47
CA VAL A 35 -11.65 -6.36 -8.02
C VAL A 35 -11.56 -5.95 -9.49
N PHE A 36 -12.61 -6.26 -10.25
CA PHE A 36 -12.78 -5.81 -11.63
C PHE A 36 -13.81 -4.69 -11.65
N LEU A 37 -13.42 -3.54 -12.19
CA LEU A 37 -14.25 -2.35 -12.22
C LEU A 37 -14.50 -1.90 -13.66
N GLU A 38 -15.66 -1.31 -13.88
CA GLU A 38 -15.89 -0.53 -15.09
C GLU A 38 -15.11 0.78 -15.03
N GLU A 39 -14.46 1.11 -16.14
CA GLU A 39 -13.62 2.32 -16.26
C GLU A 39 -14.45 3.60 -16.03
N GLY A 40 -13.88 4.55 -15.28
CA GLY A 40 -14.47 5.86 -15.07
C GLY A 40 -15.68 5.91 -14.11
N LYS A 41 -16.13 4.78 -13.55
CA LYS A 41 -17.29 4.73 -12.65
C LYS A 41 -16.96 4.81 -11.16
N ASN A 42 -15.68 4.66 -10.79
CA ASN A 42 -15.26 4.56 -9.40
C ASN A 42 -14.13 5.55 -9.09
N THR A 43 -14.16 6.14 -7.90
CA THR A 43 -13.00 6.80 -7.32
C THR A 43 -11.99 5.74 -6.92
N ILE A 44 -10.75 5.88 -7.40
CA ILE A 44 -9.66 4.94 -7.12
C ILE A 44 -8.52 5.75 -6.50
N ALA A 45 -8.04 5.32 -5.34
CA ALA A 45 -6.83 5.84 -4.72
C ALA A 45 -5.62 4.96 -5.07
N ASP A 46 -4.41 5.36 -4.68
CA ASP A 46 -3.20 4.58 -4.95
C ASP A 46 -2.69 3.88 -3.68
N ILE A 47 -2.21 2.66 -3.85
CA ILE A 47 -1.37 1.96 -2.87
C ILE A 47 0.00 1.67 -3.49
N TYR A 48 1.04 2.09 -2.79
CA TYR A 48 2.42 1.97 -3.25
C TYR A 48 3.09 0.76 -2.60
N GLN A 49 3.58 -0.16 -3.44
CA GLN A 49 4.18 -1.42 -3.03
C GLN A 49 5.63 -1.49 -3.52
N PHE A 50 6.56 -1.91 -2.67
CA PHE A 50 7.99 -1.84 -2.97
C PHE A 50 8.52 -3.16 -3.51
N ILE A 51 9.27 -3.09 -4.61
CA ILE A 51 9.85 -4.26 -5.29
C ILE A 51 11.32 -3.98 -5.67
N TYR A 52 12.13 -5.03 -5.76
CA TYR A 52 13.47 -4.95 -6.35
C TYR A 52 13.46 -5.04 -7.89
N GLY A 53 12.31 -5.37 -8.47
CA GLY A 53 12.13 -5.61 -9.90
C GLY A 53 11.13 -6.74 -10.13
N PHE A 54 11.15 -7.31 -11.33
CA PHE A 54 10.32 -8.44 -11.72
C PHE A 54 11.19 -9.68 -11.97
N ASP A 55 10.65 -10.86 -11.67
CA ASP A 55 11.27 -12.13 -12.05
C ASP A 55 11.12 -12.40 -13.57
N PRO A 56 11.74 -13.44 -14.13
CA PRO A 56 11.61 -13.76 -15.56
C PRO A 56 10.19 -14.09 -16.04
N ALA A 57 9.26 -14.40 -15.13
CA ALA A 57 7.85 -14.63 -15.42
C ALA A 57 7.00 -13.36 -15.28
N GLY A 58 7.60 -12.22 -14.92
CA GLY A 58 6.93 -10.94 -14.73
C GLY A 58 6.31 -10.76 -13.35
N ASN A 59 6.60 -11.62 -12.36
CA ASN A 59 6.09 -11.43 -11.01
C ASN A 59 6.94 -10.44 -10.23
N PRO A 60 6.35 -9.55 -9.41
CA PRO A 60 7.09 -8.59 -8.60
C PRO A 60 7.91 -9.27 -7.50
N ILE A 61 9.20 -8.99 -7.45
CA ILE A 61 10.10 -9.43 -6.37
C ILE A 61 9.97 -8.44 -5.21
N ARG A 62 9.16 -8.79 -4.21
CA ARG A 62 8.79 -7.89 -3.09
C ARG A 62 9.96 -7.55 -2.17
N VAL A 63 9.99 -6.30 -1.70
CA VAL A 63 10.84 -5.89 -0.58
C VAL A 63 10.22 -6.37 0.72
N MET A 64 10.70 -7.50 1.23
CA MET A 64 10.21 -8.07 2.47
C MET A 64 10.40 -7.10 3.65
N GLY A 65 9.36 -6.98 4.47
CA GLY A 65 9.38 -6.13 5.66
C GLY A 65 9.16 -4.65 5.39
N GLN A 66 8.99 -4.19 4.14
CA GLN A 66 8.47 -2.85 3.84
C GLN A 66 6.94 -2.92 3.80
N TRP A 67 6.27 -2.06 4.56
CA TRP A 67 4.82 -1.94 4.48
C TRP A 67 4.41 -1.07 3.30
N ASN A 68 3.21 -1.33 2.79
CA ASN A 68 2.62 -0.52 1.74
C ASN A 68 2.42 0.91 2.22
N ILE A 69 2.43 1.85 1.29
CA ILE A 69 2.26 3.28 1.58
C ILE A 69 1.00 3.77 0.88
N ILE A 70 0.20 4.56 1.58
CA ILE A 70 -0.97 5.27 1.04
C ILE A 70 -0.85 6.76 1.34
N ASN A 71 -1.64 7.58 0.63
CA ASN A 71 -1.70 9.03 0.82
C ASN A 71 -3.07 9.58 1.23
N VAL A 72 -4.08 8.73 1.35
CA VAL A 72 -5.43 9.11 1.75
C VAL A 72 -6.00 8.10 2.75
N VAL A 73 -6.72 8.59 3.75
CA VAL A 73 -7.45 7.80 4.77
C VAL A 73 -8.90 8.29 4.87
N PRO A 74 -9.82 7.57 5.57
CA PRO A 74 -11.19 8.04 5.76
C PRO A 74 -11.23 9.47 6.31
N GLY A 75 -12.01 10.33 5.65
CA GLY A 75 -12.09 11.77 5.95
C GLY A 75 -11.23 12.65 5.03
N ASP A 76 -10.22 12.11 4.36
CA ASP A 76 -9.45 12.84 3.36
C ASP A 76 -10.26 12.99 2.05
N PRO A 77 -10.15 14.14 1.36
CA PRO A 77 -10.68 14.29 0.02
C PRO A 77 -10.08 13.24 -0.94
N GLY A 78 -10.95 12.54 -1.67
CA GLY A 78 -10.52 11.51 -2.63
C GLY A 78 -10.21 10.15 -2.01
N TYR A 79 -10.46 9.95 -0.71
CA TYR A 79 -10.42 8.60 -0.14
C TYR A 79 -11.39 7.66 -0.87
N SER A 80 -10.89 6.49 -1.19
CA SER A 80 -11.62 5.32 -1.65
C SER A 80 -11.02 4.10 -0.99
N GLN A 81 -11.81 3.06 -0.73
CA GLN A 81 -11.29 1.75 -0.35
C GLN A 81 -10.69 0.99 -1.56
N LEU A 82 -10.98 1.44 -2.78
CA LEU A 82 -10.49 0.83 -4.02
C LEU A 82 -9.13 1.42 -4.37
N TRP A 83 -8.08 0.60 -4.31
CA TRP A 83 -6.70 1.05 -4.45
C TRP A 83 -6.02 0.43 -5.67
N ARG A 84 -5.53 1.29 -6.57
CA ARG A 84 -4.65 0.88 -7.66
C ARG A 84 -3.26 0.56 -7.11
N VAL A 85 -2.74 -0.61 -7.46
CA VAL A 85 -1.38 -0.99 -7.11
C VAL A 85 -0.39 -0.25 -8.00
N ILE A 86 0.51 0.50 -7.36
CA ILE A 86 1.69 1.10 -7.99
C ILE A 86 2.93 0.44 -7.40
N PHE A 87 3.77 -0.14 -8.24
CA PHE A 87 5.06 -0.66 -7.80
C PHE A 87 6.11 0.43 -7.78
N ILE A 88 6.89 0.50 -6.70
CA ILE A 88 8.10 1.33 -6.58
C ILE A 88 9.32 0.42 -6.67
N ILE A 89 10.14 0.62 -7.69
CA ILE A 89 11.35 -0.17 -7.92
C ILE A 89 12.51 0.47 -7.14
N VAL A 90 13.09 -0.30 -6.21
CA VAL A 90 14.18 0.16 -5.34
C VAL A 90 15.47 -0.62 -5.57
N PRO A 91 16.65 -0.04 -5.27
CA PRO A 91 17.92 -0.75 -5.41
C PRO A 91 18.01 -1.92 -4.42
N SER A 92 18.88 -2.89 -4.72
CA SER A 92 19.07 -4.11 -3.92
C SER A 92 19.54 -3.86 -2.48
N ASN A 93 20.13 -2.69 -2.20
CA ASN A 93 20.55 -2.26 -0.87
C ASN A 93 19.50 -1.42 -0.13
N PHE A 94 18.26 -1.34 -0.64
CA PHE A 94 17.18 -0.62 0.03
C PHE A 94 16.92 -1.18 1.43
N ILE A 95 16.80 -0.27 2.40
CA ILE A 95 16.52 -0.62 3.79
C ILE A 95 15.00 -0.59 4.02
N PRO A 96 14.33 -1.72 4.32
CA PRO A 96 12.91 -1.73 4.60
C PRO A 96 12.54 -0.75 5.71
N GLN A 97 11.35 -0.18 5.63
CA GLN A 97 10.82 0.81 6.56
C GLN A 97 11.56 2.16 6.56
N SER A 98 12.45 2.42 5.59
CA SER A 98 13.13 3.72 5.45
C SER A 98 12.27 4.78 4.76
N ILE A 99 11.33 4.37 3.90
CA ILE A 99 10.33 5.24 3.25
C ILE A 99 8.96 4.94 3.84
N ARG A 100 8.25 6.00 4.27
CA ARG A 100 7.00 5.91 5.06
C ARG A 100 5.92 6.94 4.67
N SER A 101 6.08 7.57 3.50
CA SER A 101 5.08 8.48 2.95
C SER A 101 5.25 8.63 1.45
N VAL A 102 4.18 9.00 0.75
CA VAL A 102 4.22 9.28 -0.69
C VAL A 102 5.09 10.49 -1.00
N SER A 103 5.19 11.47 -0.09
CA SER A 103 6.16 12.57 -0.22
C SER A 103 7.61 12.07 -0.27
N MET A 104 7.97 11.07 0.54
CA MET A 104 9.30 10.48 0.52
C MET A 104 9.55 9.63 -0.73
N ILE A 105 8.53 8.91 -1.24
CA ILE A 105 8.61 8.22 -2.55
C ILE A 105 8.96 9.24 -3.65
N ARG A 106 8.23 10.36 -3.71
CA ARG A 106 8.46 11.40 -4.72
C ARG A 106 9.87 12.00 -4.61
N LYS A 107 10.36 12.21 -3.39
CA LYS A 107 11.71 12.75 -3.14
C LYS A 107 12.83 11.76 -3.45
N SER A 108 12.58 10.45 -3.37
CA SER A 108 13.61 9.46 -3.66
C SER A 108 13.94 9.35 -5.15
N GLY A 109 13.00 9.74 -6.02
CA GLY A 109 13.16 9.65 -7.48
C GLY A 109 13.18 8.21 -7.99
N TYR A 110 12.69 7.24 -7.20
CA TYR A 110 12.59 5.86 -7.63
C TYR A 110 11.56 5.69 -8.75
N GLU A 111 11.85 4.76 -9.66
CA GLU A 111 10.94 4.41 -10.74
C GLU A 111 9.65 3.82 -10.18
N SER A 112 8.52 4.18 -10.81
CA SER A 112 7.21 3.64 -10.47
C SER A 112 6.56 2.97 -11.67
N VAL A 113 6.00 1.78 -11.47
CA VAL A 113 5.20 1.07 -12.47
C VAL A 113 3.74 1.10 -12.03
N VAL A 114 2.91 1.81 -12.79
CA VAL A 114 1.45 1.84 -12.58
C VAL A 114 0.85 0.58 -13.18
N THR A 115 -0.05 -0.07 -12.45
CA THR A 115 -0.73 -1.30 -12.89
C THR A 115 -2.23 -1.07 -13.06
N ASP A 116 -2.89 -1.97 -13.78
CA ASP A 116 -4.36 -2.05 -13.83
C ASP A 116 -4.94 -2.86 -12.66
N THR A 117 -4.10 -3.35 -11.74
CA THR A 117 -4.55 -4.12 -10.57
C THR A 117 -5.18 -3.18 -9.56
N ILE A 118 -6.46 -3.42 -9.25
CA ILE A 118 -7.20 -2.70 -8.22
C ILE A 118 -7.57 -3.70 -7.13
N ILE A 119 -7.32 -3.32 -5.87
CA ILE A 119 -7.64 -4.11 -4.69
C ILE A 119 -8.61 -3.36 -3.79
N ASP A 120 -9.52 -4.08 -3.13
CA ASP A 120 -10.41 -3.49 -2.12
C ASP A 120 -9.74 -3.57 -0.74
N CYS A 121 -9.45 -2.40 -0.17
CA CYS A 121 -8.63 -2.23 1.01
C CYS A 121 -9.16 -1.14 1.94
N PRO A 122 -10.30 -1.35 2.64
CA PRO A 122 -10.82 -0.37 3.58
C PRO A 122 -9.87 -0.18 4.77
N VAL A 123 -9.55 1.08 5.07
CA VAL A 123 -8.80 1.49 6.27
C VAL A 123 -9.72 1.42 7.49
N LEU A 124 -9.14 0.97 8.62
CA LEU A 124 -9.80 0.81 9.92
C LEU A 124 -9.51 2.00 10.85
#